data_AF-A0A1Q6DSX1-F1
#
_entry.id   AF-A0A1Q6DSX1-F1
#
_cell.length_a   1.000
_cell.length_b   1.000
_cell.length_c   1.000
_cell.angle_alpha   90.00
_cell.angle_beta   90.00
_cell.angle_gamma   90.00
#
_symmetry.space_group_name_H-M   'P 1'
#
loop_
_entity.id
_entity.type
_entity.pdbx_description
1 polymer ?
#
loop_
_entity_poly.entity_id
_entity_poly.type
_entity_poly.pdbx_seq_one_letter_code
_entity_poly.pdbx_strand_id
1 'polypeptide(L)'
;MPKIDISEETKEKIKELKKLIKRKIGREVSKKEIIDKALEKALESKEDFINSFKEKEFPLSEEEIREFEEVITDFGEETNEEEIDRMLYQKELL
;
A
#
# COMPACT_ATOMS: atom_id res chain seq x y z
N MET A 1 -11.39 -23.61 -17.08
CA MET A 1 -10.71 -22.45 -16.44
C MET A 1 -11.61 -21.24 -16.60
N PRO A 2 -11.85 -20.44 -15.55
CA PRO A 2 -12.53 -19.16 -15.73
C PRO A 2 -11.76 -18.32 -16.74
N LYS A 3 -12.48 -17.74 -17.71
CA LYS A 3 -11.89 -16.81 -18.68
C LYS A 3 -11.88 -15.43 -18.02
N ILE A 4 -10.68 -14.89 -17.81
CA ILE A 4 -10.50 -13.55 -17.25
C ILE A 4 -10.37 -12.59 -18.44
N ASP A 5 -11.23 -11.58 -18.47
CA ASP A 5 -11.02 -10.45 -19.37
C ASP A 5 -10.06 -9.47 -18.71
N ILE A 6 -9.02 -9.07 -19.43
CA ILE A 6 -7.96 -8.20 -18.92
C ILE A 6 -7.82 -7.02 -19.86
N SER A 7 -7.77 -5.82 -19.29
CA SER A 7 -7.57 -4.58 -20.05
C SER A 7 -6.22 -4.60 -20.78
N GLU A 8 -6.10 -3.81 -21.85
CA GLU A 8 -4.82 -3.65 -22.57
C GLU A 8 -3.71 -3.14 -21.64
N GLU A 9 -4.03 -2.20 -20.76
CA GLU A 9 -3.10 -1.69 -19.73
C GLU A 9 -2.58 -2.83 -18.82
N THR A 10 -3.47 -3.73 -18.39
CA THR A 10 -3.07 -4.90 -17.59
C THR A 10 -2.16 -5.84 -18.38
N LYS A 11 -2.42 -6.03 -19.68
CA LYS A 11 -1.55 -6.83 -20.56
C LYS A 11 -0.15 -6.23 -20.69
N GLU A 12 -0.04 -4.91 -20.79
CA GLU A 12 1.24 -4.20 -20.83
C GLU A 12 2.01 -4.37 -19.52
N LYS A 13 1.37 -4.13 -18.37
CA LYS A 13 1.96 -4.35 -17.04
C LYS A 13 2.51 -5.78 -16.88
N ILE A 14 1.76 -6.80 -17.32
CA ILE A 14 2.23 -8.20 -17.31
C ILE A 14 3.45 -8.38 -18.22
N LYS A 15 3.47 -7.76 -19.39
CA LYS A 15 4.60 -7.86 -20.34
C LYS A 15 5.87 -7.22 -19.76
N GLU A 16 5.75 -6.08 -19.09
CA GLU A 16 6.87 -5.42 -18.40
C GLU A 16 7.39 -6.27 -17.24
N LEU A 17 6.50 -6.80 -16.41
CA LEU A 17 6.89 -7.65 -15.29
C LEU A 17 7.61 -8.91 -15.76
N LYS A 18 7.17 -9.53 -16.87
CA LYS A 18 7.89 -10.63 -17.51
C LYS A 18 9.32 -10.26 -17.90
N LYS A 19 9.51 -9.11 -18.56
CA LYS A 19 10.84 -8.63 -18.94
C LYS A 19 11.72 -8.42 -17.71
N LEU A 20 11.17 -7.81 -16.66
CA LEU A 20 11.88 -7.56 -15.41
C LEU A 20 12.32 -8.87 -14.74
N ILE A 21 11.42 -9.85 -14.64
CA ILE A 21 11.71 -11.17 -14.06
C ILE A 21 12.78 -11.90 -14.89
N LYS A 22 12.64 -11.93 -16.22
CA LYS A 22 13.65 -12.53 -17.11
C LYS A 22 15.01 -11.86 -16.93
N ARG A 23 15.05 -10.53 -16.81
CA ARG A 23 16.29 -9.78 -16.59
C ARG A 23 16.92 -10.09 -15.23
N LYS A 24 16.13 -10.20 -14.16
CA LYS A 24 16.65 -10.42 -12.79
C LYS A 24 17.01 -11.87 -12.50
N ILE A 25 16.26 -12.83 -13.03
CA ILE A 25 16.34 -14.26 -12.66
C ILE A 25 16.84 -15.13 -13.83
N GLY A 26 16.87 -14.59 -15.06
CA GLY A 26 17.34 -15.32 -16.25
C GLY A 26 16.33 -16.28 -16.86
N ARG A 27 15.15 -16.48 -16.24
CA ARG A 27 14.11 -17.39 -16.72
C ARG A 27 12.88 -16.66 -17.26
N GLU A 28 12.29 -17.22 -18.31
CA GLU A 28 10.97 -16.77 -18.77
C GLU A 28 9.88 -17.30 -17.85
N VAL A 29 8.82 -16.50 -17.68
CA VAL A 29 7.65 -16.86 -16.87
C VAL A 29 6.37 -16.75 -17.68
N SER A 30 5.42 -17.63 -17.39
CA SER A 30 4.11 -17.62 -18.04
C SER A 30 3.22 -16.52 -17.46
N LYS A 31 2.13 -16.15 -18.17
CA LYS A 31 1.15 -15.20 -17.62
C LYS A 31 0.45 -15.80 -16.39
N LYS A 32 0.10 -17.08 -16.48
CA LYS A 32 -0.52 -17.86 -15.40
C LYS A 32 0.35 -17.83 -14.15
N GLU A 33 1.65 -18.07 -14.27
CA GLU A 33 2.56 -18.08 -13.13
C GLU A 33 2.65 -16.73 -12.42
N ILE A 34 2.66 -15.62 -13.18
CA ILE A 34 2.61 -14.27 -12.60
C ILE A 34 1.32 -14.07 -11.81
N ILE A 35 0.18 -14.47 -12.37
CA ILE A 35 -1.13 -14.33 -11.73
C ILE A 35 -1.22 -15.20 -10.48
N ASP A 36 -0.78 -16.46 -10.56
CA ASP A 36 -0.77 -17.39 -9.43
C ASP A 36 0.09 -16.81 -8.28
N LYS A 37 1.29 -16.29 -8.59
CA LYS A 37 2.17 -15.65 -7.59
C LYS A 37 1.61 -14.35 -7.02
N ALA A 38 0.92 -13.55 -7.83
CA ALA A 38 0.25 -12.33 -7.36
C ALA A 38 -0.91 -12.67 -6.43
N LEU A 39 -1.68 -13.71 -6.75
CA LEU A 39 -2.77 -14.19 -5.90
C LEU A 39 -2.26 -14.76 -4.57
N GLU A 40 -1.19 -15.54 -4.59
CA GLU A 40 -0.53 -16.02 -3.36
C GLU A 40 -0.18 -14.84 -2.44
N LYS A 41 0.47 -13.80 -2.97
CA LYS A 41 0.81 -12.59 -2.19
C LYS A 41 -0.42 -11.83 -1.68
N ALA A 42 -1.47 -11.74 -2.49
CA ALA A 42 -2.73 -11.13 -2.07
C ALA A 42 -3.41 -11.93 -0.94
N LEU A 43 -3.27 -13.26 -0.93
CA LEU A 43 -3.77 -14.12 0.12
C LEU A 43 -2.88 -14.13 1.38
N GLU A 44 -1.61 -13.77 1.26
CA GLU A 44 -0.72 -13.53 2.40
C GLU A 44 -1.05 -12.21 3.12
N SER A 45 -1.46 -11.16 2.38
CA SER A 45 -2.00 -9.91 2.97
C SER A 45 -3.46 -9.69 2.60
N LYS A 46 -4.35 -10.52 3.16
CA LYS A 46 -5.79 -10.50 2.84
C LYS A 46 -6.44 -9.17 3.15
N GLU A 47 -6.13 -8.59 4.31
CA GLU A 47 -6.77 -7.36 4.77
C GLU A 47 -6.40 -6.18 3.85
N ASP A 48 -5.11 -5.99 3.55
CA ASP A 48 -4.66 -4.95 2.62
C ASP A 48 -5.29 -5.13 1.24
N PHE A 49 -5.32 -6.37 0.75
CA PHE A 49 -5.91 -6.67 -0.55
C PHE A 49 -7.42 -6.38 -0.58
N ILE A 50 -8.17 -6.79 0.44
CA ILE A 50 -9.61 -6.48 0.57
C ILE A 50 -9.82 -4.97 0.70
N ASN A 51 -9.03 -4.28 1.52
CA ASN A 51 -9.10 -2.84 1.70
C ASN A 51 -8.78 -2.07 0.41
N SER A 52 -7.99 -2.64 -0.51
CA SER A 52 -7.73 -2.02 -1.82
C SER A 52 -8.96 -1.91 -2.73
N PHE A 53 -10.03 -2.68 -2.46
CA PHE A 53 -11.32 -2.59 -3.16
C PHE A 53 -12.29 -1.62 -2.51
N LYS A 54 -12.03 -1.19 -1.27
CA LYS A 54 -12.81 -0.10 -0.68
C LYS A 54 -12.54 1.14 -1.54
N GLU A 55 -13.61 1.84 -1.92
CA GLU A 55 -13.44 3.21 -2.38
C GLU A 55 -12.65 3.96 -1.30
N LYS A 56 -11.78 4.88 -1.70
CA LYS A 56 -11.07 5.72 -0.73
C LYS A 56 -12.12 6.47 0.08
N GLU A 57 -12.51 5.93 1.23
CA GLU A 57 -13.37 6.58 2.21
C GLU A 57 -12.54 7.69 2.86
N PHE A 58 -12.44 8.80 2.13
CA PHE A 58 -12.03 10.07 2.64
C PHE A 58 -13.25 10.99 2.56
N PRO A 59 -13.70 11.58 3.68
CA PRO A 59 -13.17 11.49 5.04
C PRO A 59 -13.63 10.24 5.82
N LEU A 60 -12.97 9.98 6.96
CA LEU A 60 -13.50 9.08 8.01
C LEU A 60 -14.93 9.48 8.37
N SER A 61 -15.74 8.50 8.77
CA SER A 61 -17.05 8.80 9.35
C SER A 61 -16.90 9.53 10.69
N GLU A 62 -17.93 10.29 11.06
CA GLU A 62 -17.99 10.98 12.37
C GLU A 62 -17.84 10.01 13.56
N GLU A 63 -18.21 8.74 13.39
CA GLU A 63 -18.05 7.70 14.41
C GLU A 63 -16.59 7.26 14.54
N GLU A 64 -15.90 7.04 13.42
CA GLU A 64 -14.47 6.72 13.40
C GLU A 64 -13.60 7.90 13.89
N ILE A 65 -14.02 9.14 13.63
CA ILE A 65 -13.36 10.33 14.19
C ILE A 65 -13.48 10.34 15.71
N ARG A 66 -14.67 10.04 16.26
CA ARG A 66 -14.87 9.96 17.71
C ARG A 66 -14.05 8.85 18.34
N GLU A 67 -14.03 7.65 17.75
CA GLU A 67 -13.18 6.56 18.23
C GLU A 67 -11.69 6.94 18.22
N PHE A 68 -11.24 7.65 17.18
CA PHE A 68 -9.87 8.13 17.10
C PHE A 68 -9.56 9.22 18.15
N GLU A 69 -10.48 10.16 18.36
CA GLU A 69 -10.38 11.20 19.41
C GLU A 69 -10.36 10.62 20.82
N GLU A 70 -11.07 9.51 21.08
CA GLU A 70 -11.02 8.81 22.37
C GLU A 70 -9.63 8.20 22.65
N VAL A 71 -8.88 7.84 21.62
CA VAL A 71 -7.52 7.29 21.74
C VAL A 71 -6.47 8.41 21.88
N ILE A 72 -6.73 9.60 21.35
CA ILE A 72 -5.85 10.77 21.52
C ILE A 72 -5.90 11.20 22.98
N THR A 73 -4.93 10.72 23.74
CA THR A 73 -4.71 11.13 25.13
C THR A 73 -3.69 12.26 25.13
N ASP A 74 -3.99 13.34 25.84
CA ASP A 74 -2.98 14.34 26.17
C ASP A 74 -1.93 13.70 27.07
N PHE A 75 -0.69 13.60 26.57
CA PHE A 75 0.43 13.05 27.34
C PHE A 75 0.96 14.04 28.39
N GLY A 76 0.38 15.25 28.48
CA GLY A 76 0.73 16.28 29.46
C GLY A 76 2.05 17.00 29.12
N GLU A 77 2.59 16.75 27.94
CA GLU A 77 3.84 17.33 27.45
C GLU A 77 3.52 18.27 26.29
N GLU A 78 3.91 19.54 26.45
CA GLU A 78 3.73 20.54 25.40
C GLU A 78 4.82 20.36 24.33
N THR A 79 4.45 19.75 23.20
CA THR A 79 5.34 19.66 22.04
C THR A 79 5.17 20.88 21.15
N ASN A 80 6.25 21.60 20.88
CA ASN A 80 6.27 22.71 19.92
C ASN A 80 6.95 22.30 18.60
N GLU A 81 6.66 23.04 17.53
CA GLU A 81 7.17 22.77 16.19
C GLU A 81 8.71 22.78 16.14
N GLU A 82 9.35 23.69 16.87
CA GLU A 82 10.81 23.83 16.93
C GLU A 82 11.50 22.58 17.52
N GLU A 83 10.88 21.94 18.51
CA GLU A 83 11.38 20.72 19.13
C GLU A 83 11.19 19.51 18.23
N ILE A 84 10.03 19.40 17.57
CA ILE A 84 9.74 18.35 16.59
C ILE A 84 10.74 18.42 15.43
N ASP A 85 10.99 19.62 14.90
CA ASP A 85 11.93 19.84 13.80
C ASP A 85 13.36 19.45 14.17
N ARG A 86 13.77 19.73 15.41
CA ARG A 86 15.08 19.33 15.92
C ARG A 86 15.20 17.81 16.07
N MET A 87 14.18 17.15 16.61
CA MET A 87 14.23 15.71 16.88
C MET A 87 14.08 14.84 15.63
N LEU A 88 13.15 15.18 14.74
CA LEU A 88 12.84 14.37 13.57
C LEU A 88 13.64 14.76 12.33
N TYR A 89 13.91 16.06 12.16
CA TYR A 89 14.55 16.59 10.96
C TYR A 89 15.96 17.13 11.20
N GLN A 90 16.45 17.11 12.44
CA GLN A 90 17.78 17.59 12.83
C GLN A 90 18.06 19.02 12.35
N LYS A 91 17.01 19.83 12.26
CA LYS A 91 17.09 21.18 11.76
C LYS A 91 17.48 22.10 12.91
N GLU A 92 18.70 22.65 12.86
CA GLU A 92 19.11 23.71 13.79
C GLU A 92 18.38 25.01 13.43
N LEU A 93 17.78 25.66 14.43
CA LEU A 93 17.21 27.00 14.29
C LEU A 93 18.35 27.96 13.93
N LEU A 94 18.29 28.55 12.73
CA LEU A 94 19.19 29.60 12.27
C LEU A 94 18.84 30.95 12.90
#